data_AF-A0A439SGS3-F1
#
_entry.id   AF-A0A439SGS3-F1
#
_cell.length_a   1.000
_cell.length_b   1.000
_cell.length_c   1.000
_cell.angle_alpha   90.00
_cell.angle_beta   90.00
_cell.angle_gamma   90.00
#
_symmetry.space_group_name_H-M   'P 1'
#
loop_
_entity.id
_entity.type
_entity.pdbx_description
1 polymer ?
#
loop_
_entity_poly.entity_id
_entity_poly.type
_entity_poly.pdbx_seq_one_letter_code
_entity_poly.pdbx_strand_id
1 'polypeptide(L)'
;MGADGGQGYPVHQFAAGADVGVLTQMLDSKTIRKTVSGELHSRLGAKWFKPDGGRLGVASTDKLTDFSIEFDCYADRRYGGYNCALAAVFKWKKFHRSFRDFTNWYNVRYQSTARPPPFLRVAFDRIDGNFLLGSRDEFWIANEQDLDAFIAQCVDDLDGKVGEWIKRWFTWSSALDVMNGNEQLCGSWRDHAYFCLLEQVHGREVACKWVGDIDATGWPEFLAAQVEYLQLQVCGGGSV
;
A
#
# COMPACT_ATOMS: atom_id res chain seq x y z
N MET A 1 -15.65 -0.94 -71.25
CA MET A 1 -15.40 -2.23 -70.58
C MET A 1 -14.02 -2.10 -69.95
N GLY A 2 -13.77 -2.12 -68.66
CA GLY A 2 -14.49 -2.41 -67.42
C GLY A 2 -13.43 -2.29 -66.31
N ALA A 3 -13.87 -2.06 -65.08
CA ALA A 3 -13.10 -1.88 -63.82
C ALA A 3 -12.13 -3.04 -63.52
N ASP A 4 -11.24 -3.09 -62.53
CA ASP A 4 -11.02 -2.52 -61.18
C ASP A 4 -9.54 -2.90 -60.86
N GLY A 5 -8.74 -2.30 -59.98
CA GLY A 5 -8.92 -1.97 -58.57
C GLY A 5 -7.63 -2.40 -57.82
N GLY A 6 -7.13 -1.61 -56.87
CA GLY A 6 -5.87 -1.96 -56.17
C GLY A 6 -5.26 -0.93 -55.22
N GLN A 7 -6.09 -0.37 -54.32
CA GLN A 7 -5.79 0.12 -52.96
C GLN A 7 -4.43 0.78 -52.65
N GLY A 8 -4.47 2.11 -52.53
CA GLY A 8 -3.48 2.89 -51.79
C GLY A 8 -3.74 2.84 -50.27
N TYR A 9 -2.66 2.73 -49.49
CA TYR A 9 -2.70 2.94 -48.05
C TYR A 9 -2.66 4.45 -47.76
N PRO A 10 -3.62 5.01 -47.01
CA PRO A 10 -3.58 6.41 -46.63
C PRO A 10 -2.53 6.61 -45.53
N VAL A 11 -1.49 7.38 -45.85
CA VAL A 11 -0.65 8.05 -44.86
C VAL A 11 -1.56 9.06 -44.16
N HIS A 12 -1.87 8.81 -42.88
CA HIS A 12 -2.53 9.82 -42.05
C HIS A 12 -1.55 10.98 -41.84
N GLN A 13 -1.62 11.97 -42.73
CA GLN A 13 -1.17 13.33 -42.47
C GLN A 13 -1.98 13.85 -41.28
N PHE A 14 -1.31 14.02 -40.13
CA PHE A 14 -1.84 14.82 -39.05
C PHE A 14 -2.00 16.24 -39.56
N ALA A 15 -3.24 16.72 -39.55
CA ALA A 15 -3.60 18.07 -39.95
C ALA A 15 -2.81 19.09 -39.13
N ALA A 16 -1.93 19.83 -39.81
CA ALA A 16 -1.40 21.08 -39.30
C ALA A 16 -2.52 22.12 -39.35
N GLY A 17 -3.00 22.56 -38.18
CA GLY A 17 -3.94 23.67 -38.07
C GLY A 17 -5.13 23.40 -37.15
N ALA A 18 -4.88 23.29 -35.85
CA ALA A 18 -5.85 23.61 -34.82
C ALA A 18 -5.07 24.07 -33.58
N ASP A 19 -5.34 25.31 -33.15
CA ASP A 19 -4.92 25.95 -31.90
C ASP A 19 -3.58 25.53 -31.29
N VAL A 20 -2.60 26.43 -31.41
CA VAL A 20 -1.47 26.54 -30.47
C VAL A 20 -2.00 27.07 -29.13
N GLY A 21 -2.88 26.29 -28.52
CA GLY A 21 -3.10 26.24 -27.09
C GLY A 21 -2.46 24.94 -26.64
N VAL A 22 -1.12 24.92 -26.58
CA VAL A 22 -0.40 23.92 -25.81
C VAL A 22 -0.84 24.10 -24.37
N LEU A 23 -1.97 23.49 -24.02
CA LEU A 23 -2.22 23.02 -22.69
C LEU A 23 -1.22 21.86 -22.50
N THR A 24 0.06 22.20 -22.31
CA THR A 24 0.92 21.41 -21.42
C THR A 24 0.11 21.34 -20.15
N GLN A 25 -0.61 20.24 -19.99
CA GLN A 25 -1.46 20.02 -18.84
C GLN A 25 -0.48 19.96 -17.69
N MET A 26 -0.36 21.07 -16.95
CA MET A 26 0.59 21.18 -15.86
C MET A 26 0.41 19.94 -14.99
N LEU A 27 1.44 19.10 -14.93
CA LEU A 27 1.44 17.94 -14.06
C LEU A 27 1.21 18.44 -12.65
N ASP A 28 0.00 18.22 -12.16
CA ASP A 28 -0.34 18.40 -10.76
C ASP A 28 -0.51 17.03 -10.10
N SER A 29 -0.50 17.00 -8.77
CA SER A 29 -0.59 15.75 -8.02
C SER A 29 -1.88 14.97 -8.32
N LYS A 30 -2.96 15.65 -8.70
CA LYS A 30 -4.24 15.00 -9.03
C LYS A 30 -4.14 14.31 -10.40
N THR A 31 -3.53 14.97 -11.36
CA THR A 31 -3.29 14.49 -12.71
C THR A 31 -2.35 13.31 -12.69
N ILE A 32 -1.19 13.42 -12.01
CA ILE A 32 -0.25 12.30 -11.81
C ILE A 32 -0.97 11.08 -11.24
N ARG A 33 -1.67 11.21 -10.11
CA ARG A 33 -2.36 10.09 -9.46
C ARG A 33 -3.43 9.45 -10.35
N LYS A 34 -4.17 10.27 -11.09
CA LYS A 34 -5.19 9.79 -12.04
C LYS A 34 -4.56 9.03 -13.19
N THR A 35 -3.51 9.57 -13.80
CA THR A 35 -2.79 8.94 -14.92
C THR A 35 -2.17 7.61 -14.49
N VAL A 36 -1.44 7.59 -13.37
CA VAL A 36 -0.87 6.34 -12.81
C VAL A 36 -1.96 5.29 -12.59
N SER A 37 -3.08 5.67 -11.98
CA SER A 37 -4.17 4.72 -11.72
C SER A 37 -4.81 4.20 -13.01
N GLY A 38 -5.02 5.07 -14.01
CA GLY A 38 -5.57 4.69 -15.30
C GLY A 38 -4.66 3.74 -16.07
N GLU A 39 -3.37 4.06 -16.14
CA GLU A 39 -2.38 3.26 -16.85
C GLU A 39 -2.16 1.90 -16.19
N LEU A 40 -2.09 1.84 -14.85
CA LEU A 40 -1.97 0.56 -14.15
C LEU A 40 -3.18 -0.34 -14.38
N HIS A 41 -4.40 0.22 -14.33
CA HIS A 41 -5.61 -0.53 -14.70
C HIS A 41 -5.57 -1.02 -16.14
N SER A 42 -5.15 -0.16 -17.08
CA SER A 42 -5.08 -0.51 -18.50
C SER A 42 -4.07 -1.62 -18.79
N ARG A 43 -2.88 -1.56 -18.17
CA ARG A 43 -1.76 -2.46 -18.46
C ARG A 43 -1.85 -3.80 -17.71
N LEU A 44 -2.28 -3.77 -16.45
CA LEU A 44 -2.33 -4.97 -15.61
C LEU A 44 -3.73 -5.59 -15.55
N GLY A 45 -4.78 -4.78 -15.68
CA GLY A 45 -6.16 -5.24 -15.76
C GLY A 45 -6.58 -6.21 -14.65
N ALA A 46 -7.41 -7.19 -15.01
CA ALA A 46 -7.96 -8.17 -14.09
C ALA A 46 -6.93 -9.13 -13.47
N LYS A 47 -5.68 -9.15 -13.97
CA LYS A 47 -4.58 -9.89 -13.34
C LYS A 47 -4.33 -9.38 -11.92
N TRP A 48 -4.46 -8.06 -11.75
CA TRP A 48 -4.12 -7.38 -10.50
C TRP A 48 -5.30 -6.67 -9.85
N PHE A 49 -6.24 -6.16 -10.63
CA PHE A 49 -7.27 -5.26 -10.12
C PHE A 49 -8.68 -5.80 -10.28
N LYS A 50 -9.54 -5.47 -9.31
CA LYS A 50 -10.97 -5.73 -9.42
C LYS A 50 -11.57 -4.91 -10.58
N PRO A 51 -12.47 -5.49 -11.39
CA PRO A 51 -13.17 -4.74 -12.43
C PRO A 51 -14.02 -3.62 -11.79
N ASP A 52 -14.01 -2.44 -12.44
CA ASP A 52 -14.84 -1.27 -12.13
C ASP A 52 -14.65 -0.57 -10.77
N GLY A 53 -13.45 -0.64 -10.21
CA GLY A 53 -13.05 0.25 -9.12
C GLY A 53 -12.44 1.55 -9.62
N GLY A 54 -12.99 2.72 -9.24
CA GLY A 54 -12.28 4.01 -9.36
C GLY A 54 -11.00 4.11 -8.49
N ARG A 55 -10.56 2.98 -7.92
CA ARG A 55 -9.37 2.80 -7.08
C ARG A 55 -8.63 1.56 -7.57
N LEU A 56 -7.33 1.49 -7.30
CA LEU A 56 -6.48 0.32 -7.57
C LEU A 56 -6.72 -0.76 -6.49
N GLY A 57 -7.93 -1.31 -6.43
CA GLY A 57 -8.28 -2.38 -5.50
C GLY A 57 -7.77 -3.73 -6.01
N VAL A 58 -6.90 -4.37 -5.24
CA VAL A 58 -6.28 -5.64 -5.63
C VAL A 58 -7.32 -6.76 -5.69
N ALA A 59 -7.32 -7.50 -6.80
CA ALA A 59 -8.09 -8.72 -6.94
C ALA A 59 -7.41 -9.84 -6.13
N SER A 60 -8.11 -10.33 -5.10
CA SER A 60 -7.74 -11.57 -4.41
C SER A 60 -8.81 -12.60 -4.73
N THR A 61 -8.39 -13.73 -5.30
CA THR A 61 -9.27 -14.77 -5.86
C THR A 61 -10.04 -15.55 -4.80
N ASP A 62 -9.50 -15.66 -3.58
CA ASP A 62 -9.97 -16.71 -2.65
C ASP A 62 -10.59 -16.19 -1.35
N LYS A 63 -10.64 -14.87 -1.12
CA LYS A 63 -11.16 -14.23 0.12
C LYS A 63 -10.74 -14.96 1.40
N LEU A 64 -9.51 -15.48 1.43
CA LEU A 64 -8.98 -16.24 2.57
C LEU A 64 -8.53 -15.32 3.70
N THR A 65 -8.68 -14.00 3.54
CA THR A 65 -8.50 -12.98 4.55
C THR A 65 -9.66 -11.99 4.55
N ASP A 66 -9.82 -11.23 5.65
CA ASP A 66 -10.86 -10.21 5.79
C ASP A 66 -10.38 -8.79 5.41
N PHE A 67 -9.10 -8.63 5.04
CA PHE A 67 -8.56 -7.36 4.62
C PHE A 67 -8.64 -7.18 3.10
N SER A 68 -8.86 -5.93 2.70
CA SER A 68 -8.77 -5.52 1.29
C SER A 68 -7.45 -4.77 1.08
N ILE A 69 -6.78 -5.05 -0.03
CA ILE A 69 -5.55 -4.35 -0.41
C ILE A 69 -5.90 -3.35 -1.52
N GLU A 70 -5.49 -2.11 -1.33
CA GLU A 70 -5.57 -1.06 -2.35
C GLU A 70 -4.18 -0.48 -2.59
N PHE A 71 -3.91 -0.01 -3.81
CA PHE A 71 -2.73 0.80 -4.07
C PHE A 71 -3.06 2.28 -4.02
N ASP A 72 -2.21 3.04 -3.36
CA ASP A 72 -2.32 4.48 -3.23
C ASP A 72 -1.05 5.14 -3.77
N CYS A 73 -1.25 6.09 -4.68
CA CYS A 73 -0.17 6.82 -5.33
C CYS A 73 0.01 8.17 -4.64
N TYR A 74 1.21 8.42 -4.14
CA TYR A 74 1.63 9.68 -3.55
C TYR A 74 2.31 10.54 -4.61
N ALA A 75 2.04 11.83 -4.58
CA ALA A 75 2.64 12.81 -5.45
C ALA A 75 2.79 14.11 -4.67
N ASP A 76 3.82 14.17 -3.84
CA ASP A 76 4.08 15.29 -2.95
C ASP A 76 4.98 16.30 -3.65
N ARG A 77 4.48 17.53 -3.79
CA ARG A 77 5.24 18.60 -4.45
C ARG A 77 6.43 18.98 -3.59
N ARG A 78 7.63 18.86 -4.14
CA ARG A 78 8.89 19.30 -3.53
C ARG A 78 9.76 19.93 -4.62
N TYR A 79 10.71 20.79 -4.28
CA TYR A 79 11.78 21.31 -5.17
C TYR A 79 11.43 21.53 -6.66
N GLY A 80 10.24 22.04 -6.99
CA GLY A 80 9.81 22.28 -8.38
C GLY A 80 9.26 21.07 -9.16
N GLY A 81 9.20 19.87 -8.55
CA GLY A 81 8.60 18.65 -9.11
C GLY A 81 7.77 17.89 -8.08
N TYR A 82 7.57 16.59 -8.31
CA TYR A 82 6.82 15.70 -7.43
C TYR A 82 7.66 14.51 -7.01
N ASN A 83 7.78 14.28 -5.72
CA ASN A 83 8.24 13.00 -5.19
C ASN A 83 7.05 12.03 -5.20
N CYS A 84 7.20 10.94 -5.95
CA CYS A 84 6.18 9.95 -6.19
C CYS A 84 6.53 8.58 -5.63
N ALA A 85 5.54 7.93 -5.03
CA ALA A 85 5.65 6.57 -4.52
C ALA A 85 4.30 5.86 -4.61
N LEU A 86 4.32 4.58 -4.97
CA LEU A 86 3.16 3.71 -4.87
C LEU A 86 3.25 2.92 -3.57
N ALA A 87 2.13 2.78 -2.87
CA ALA A 87 2.08 2.04 -1.61
C ALA A 87 0.92 1.06 -1.57
N ALA A 88 1.17 -0.13 -1.04
CA ALA A 88 0.14 -1.09 -0.68
C ALA A 88 -0.50 -0.67 0.66
N VAL A 89 -1.81 -0.49 0.64
CA VAL A 89 -2.64 -0.13 1.80
C VAL A 89 -3.56 -1.29 2.13
N PHE A 90 -3.34 -1.88 3.31
CA PHE A 90 -4.07 -3.02 3.82
C PHE A 90 -5.21 -2.52 4.71
N LYS A 91 -6.41 -2.48 4.14
CA LYS A 91 -7.63 -2.11 4.83
C LYS A 91 -8.18 -3.30 5.59
N TRP A 92 -7.78 -3.37 6.86
CA TRP A 92 -8.17 -4.41 7.78
C TRP A 92 -9.03 -3.85 8.91
N LYS A 93 -10.34 -4.18 8.91
CA LYS A 93 -11.31 -3.58 9.84
C LYS A 93 -11.06 -3.96 11.30
N LYS A 94 -10.70 -5.22 11.57
CA LYS A 94 -10.42 -5.71 12.92
C LYS A 94 -9.20 -4.99 13.51
N PHE A 95 -8.09 -4.98 12.78
CA PHE A 95 -6.89 -4.24 13.17
C PHE A 95 -7.16 -2.74 13.33
N HIS A 96 -7.80 -2.09 12.37
CA HIS A 96 -8.06 -0.65 12.44
C HIS A 96 -8.90 -0.28 13.67
N ARG A 97 -9.93 -1.07 13.99
CA ARG A 97 -10.73 -0.89 15.21
C ARG A 97 -9.85 -1.05 16.45
N SER A 98 -9.15 -2.19 16.56
CA SER A 98 -8.32 -2.52 17.71
C SER A 98 -7.23 -1.47 17.96
N PHE A 99 -6.60 -0.99 16.89
CA PHE A 99 -5.55 0.03 16.95
C PHE A 99 -6.09 1.42 17.34
N ARG A 100 -7.29 1.77 16.87
CA ARG A 100 -7.97 3.00 17.29
C ARG A 100 -8.32 2.95 18.77
N ASP A 101 -8.78 1.80 19.27
CA ASP A 101 -9.11 1.62 20.69
C ASP A 101 -7.83 1.76 21.54
N PHE A 102 -6.71 1.18 21.10
CA PHE A 102 -5.38 1.44 21.67
C PHE A 102 -5.03 2.94 21.67
N THR A 103 -5.17 3.63 20.53
CA THR A 103 -4.78 5.04 20.43
C THR A 103 -5.60 5.92 21.37
N ASN A 104 -6.90 5.64 21.51
CA ASN A 104 -7.77 6.34 22.45
C ASN A 104 -7.33 6.09 23.90
N TRP A 105 -7.05 4.84 24.26
CA TRP A 105 -6.53 4.49 25.58
C TRP A 105 -5.18 5.18 25.87
N TYR A 106 -4.27 5.19 24.90
CA TYR A 106 -2.97 5.84 25.02
C TYR A 106 -3.12 7.34 25.25
N ASN A 107 -3.98 8.01 24.47
CA ASN A 107 -4.22 9.45 24.63
C ASN A 107 -4.80 9.81 26.00
N VAL A 108 -5.69 8.98 26.55
CA VAL A 108 -6.23 9.18 27.90
C VAL A 108 -5.15 8.94 28.97
N ARG A 109 -4.41 7.83 28.86
CA ARG A 109 -3.39 7.42 29.84
C ARG A 109 -2.21 8.38 29.91
N TYR A 110 -1.74 8.84 28.75
CA TYR A 110 -0.54 9.67 28.61
C TYR A 110 -0.84 11.15 28.31
N GLN A 111 -2.12 11.56 28.37
CA GLN A 111 -2.55 12.93 28.05
C GLN A 111 -2.03 13.43 26.69
N SER A 112 -2.04 12.54 25.70
CA SER A 112 -1.44 12.76 24.37
C SER A 112 -2.50 13.04 23.30
N THR A 113 -2.04 13.43 22.11
CA THR A 113 -2.89 13.66 20.92
C THR A 113 -2.44 12.81 19.74
N ALA A 114 -1.97 11.58 20.02
CA ALA A 114 -1.59 10.64 18.98
C ALA A 114 -2.80 10.35 18.07
N ARG A 115 -2.55 10.26 16.77
CA ARG A 115 -3.56 9.92 15.78
C ARG A 115 -3.35 8.48 15.33
N PRO A 116 -4.42 7.67 15.22
CA PRO A 116 -4.27 6.34 14.68
C PRO A 116 -3.80 6.45 13.22
N PRO A 117 -2.80 5.67 12.78
CA PRO A 117 -2.50 5.56 11.37
C PRO A 117 -3.75 5.01 10.66
N PRO A 118 -4.07 5.52 9.46
CA PRO A 118 -5.33 5.19 8.80
C PRO A 118 -5.44 3.69 8.52
N PHE A 119 -4.36 3.04 8.07
CA PHE A 119 -4.30 1.60 7.79
C PHE A 119 -2.83 1.13 7.77
N LEU A 120 -2.63 -0.19 7.79
CA LEU A 120 -1.33 -0.79 7.49
C LEU A 120 -0.91 -0.37 6.08
N ARG A 121 0.24 0.30 5.96
CA ARG A 121 0.72 0.86 4.69
C ARG A 121 2.19 0.54 4.51
N VAL A 122 2.55 0.08 3.32
CA VAL A 122 3.93 -0.26 2.95
C VAL A 122 4.20 0.24 1.53
N ALA A 123 5.26 1.03 1.36
CA ALA A 123 5.64 1.60 0.08
C ALA A 123 6.42 0.58 -0.78
N PHE A 124 6.27 0.65 -2.11
CA PHE A 124 6.82 -0.35 -3.04
C PHE A 124 8.34 -0.39 -3.01
N ASP A 125 8.99 0.78 -2.91
CA ASP A 125 10.42 0.95 -2.69
C ASP A 125 10.92 0.14 -1.47
N ARG A 126 10.17 0.15 -0.36
CA ARG A 126 10.52 -0.64 0.81
C ARG A 126 10.38 -2.13 0.57
N ILE A 127 9.36 -2.56 -0.17
CA ILE A 127 9.12 -3.98 -0.44
C ILE A 127 10.22 -4.52 -1.37
N ASP A 128 10.49 -3.79 -2.45
CA ASP A 128 11.53 -4.14 -3.41
C ASP A 128 12.92 -4.14 -2.75
N GLY A 129 13.18 -3.16 -1.89
CA GLY A 129 14.42 -3.02 -1.13
C GLY A 129 14.63 -3.97 0.04
N ASN A 130 13.83 -5.04 0.20
CA ASN A 130 13.86 -5.94 1.37
C ASN A 130 13.74 -5.21 2.71
N PHE A 131 13.02 -4.10 2.74
CA PHE A 131 12.81 -3.26 3.92
C PHE A 131 14.09 -2.64 4.50
N LEU A 132 15.20 -2.64 3.75
CA LEU A 132 16.43 -1.97 4.15
C LEU A 132 16.32 -0.45 3.93
N LEU A 133 16.79 0.34 4.89
CA LEU A 133 16.81 1.80 4.79
C LEU A 133 17.73 2.24 3.63
N GLY A 134 17.25 3.15 2.78
CA GLY A 134 18.02 3.70 1.66
C GLY A 134 18.19 2.76 0.46
N SER A 135 17.35 1.74 0.34
CA SER A 135 17.45 0.70 -0.69
C SER A 135 17.02 1.13 -2.09
N ARG A 136 16.26 2.23 -2.22
CA ARG A 136 15.82 2.75 -3.51
C ARG A 136 15.69 4.28 -3.47
N ASP A 137 16.08 4.92 -4.56
CA ASP A 137 15.93 6.37 -4.73
C ASP A 137 14.46 6.77 -4.84
N GLU A 138 14.11 7.94 -4.31
CA GLU A 138 12.79 8.54 -4.49
C GLU A 138 12.51 8.77 -5.98
N PHE A 139 11.33 8.40 -6.48
CA PHE A 139 10.98 8.65 -7.87
C PHE A 139 10.56 10.10 -8.05
N TRP A 140 11.36 10.85 -8.82
CA TRP A 140 11.11 12.26 -9.09
C TRP A 140 10.40 12.45 -10.42
N ILE A 141 9.27 13.16 -10.41
CA ILE A 141 8.50 13.49 -11.61
C ILE A 141 8.53 15.01 -11.83
N ALA A 142 9.23 15.44 -12.88
CA ALA A 142 9.26 16.82 -13.35
C ALA A 142 8.51 17.02 -14.68
N ASN A 143 8.35 15.96 -15.46
CA ASN A 143 7.70 15.99 -16.79
C ASN A 143 6.95 14.67 -17.09
N GLU A 144 6.33 14.58 -18.27
CA GLU A 144 5.55 13.41 -18.70
C GLU A 144 6.41 12.16 -18.92
N GLN A 145 7.66 12.32 -19.38
CA GLN A 145 8.59 11.20 -19.56
C GLN A 145 8.96 10.56 -18.21
N ASP A 146 9.17 11.37 -17.18
CA ASP A 146 9.42 10.86 -15.82
C ASP A 146 8.19 10.11 -15.28
N LEU A 147 6.99 10.59 -15.60
CA LEU A 147 5.73 9.93 -15.24
C LEU A 147 5.58 8.57 -15.92
N ASP A 148 5.89 8.48 -17.21
CA ASP A 148 5.87 7.23 -17.96
C ASP A 148 6.89 6.22 -17.42
N ALA A 149 8.09 6.68 -17.07
CA ALA A 149 9.12 5.85 -16.45
C ALA A 149 8.67 5.33 -15.07
N PHE A 150 8.05 6.18 -14.25
CA PHE A 150 7.48 5.77 -12.97
C PHE A 150 6.38 4.71 -13.13
N ILE A 151 5.50 4.87 -14.12
CA ILE A 151 4.43 3.91 -14.41
C ILE A 151 5.00 2.56 -14.88
N ALA A 152 5.98 2.59 -15.78
CA ALA A 152 6.67 1.38 -16.24
C ALA A 152 7.31 0.63 -15.07
N GLN A 153 8.00 1.36 -14.18
CA GLN A 153 8.57 0.76 -12.98
C GLN A 153 7.52 0.15 -12.05
N CYS A 154 6.37 0.81 -11.86
CA CYS A 154 5.28 0.26 -11.04
C CYS A 154 4.72 -1.05 -11.64
N VAL A 155 4.66 -1.16 -12.97
CA VAL A 155 4.28 -2.40 -13.66
C VAL A 155 5.30 -3.50 -13.41
N ASP A 156 6.59 -3.20 -13.59
CA ASP A 156 7.68 -4.16 -13.36
C ASP A 156 7.74 -4.62 -11.90
N ASP A 157 7.54 -3.72 -10.95
CA ASP A 157 7.48 -4.04 -9.51
C ASP A 157 6.35 -5.05 -9.23
N LEU A 158 5.17 -4.83 -9.81
CA LEU A 158 3.99 -5.70 -9.65
C LEU A 158 4.10 -7.03 -10.39
N ASP A 159 4.87 -7.09 -11.47
CA ASP A 159 5.16 -8.34 -12.16
C ASP A 159 6.35 -9.08 -11.55
N GLY A 160 7.14 -8.40 -10.73
CA GLY A 160 8.27 -8.95 -10.00
C GLY A 160 8.01 -9.13 -8.50
N LYS A 161 9.02 -8.76 -7.73
CA LYS A 161 9.14 -9.06 -6.30
C LYS A 161 8.05 -8.41 -5.44
N VAL A 162 7.65 -7.17 -5.76
CA VAL A 162 6.59 -6.49 -5.00
C VAL A 162 5.28 -7.22 -5.19
N GLY A 163 5.00 -7.66 -6.42
CA GLY A 163 3.84 -8.47 -6.72
C GLY A 163 3.78 -9.78 -5.93
N GLU A 164 4.88 -10.54 -5.94
CA GLU A 164 4.98 -11.79 -5.17
C GLU A 164 4.82 -11.56 -3.67
N TRP A 165 5.41 -10.48 -3.13
CA TRP A 165 5.23 -10.13 -1.73
C TRP A 165 3.77 -9.80 -1.39
N ILE A 166 3.05 -9.04 -2.23
CA ILE A 166 1.63 -8.71 -2.02
C ILE A 166 0.76 -9.97 -2.01
N LYS A 167 0.99 -10.91 -2.94
CA LYS A 167 0.22 -12.17 -3.02
C LYS A 167 0.34 -13.01 -1.75
N ARG A 168 1.47 -12.92 -1.02
CA ARG A 168 1.62 -13.61 0.28
C ARG A 168 0.62 -13.14 1.33
N TRP A 169 0.05 -11.96 1.18
CA TRP A 169 -1.01 -11.49 2.07
C TRP A 169 -2.39 -12.05 1.71
N PHE A 170 -2.54 -12.89 0.68
CA PHE A 170 -3.88 -13.39 0.32
C PHE A 170 -4.42 -14.48 1.26
N THR A 171 -3.59 -15.03 2.15
CA THR A 171 -4.02 -16.02 3.17
C THR A 171 -3.51 -15.62 4.54
N TRP A 172 -4.25 -16.00 5.59
CA TRP A 172 -3.86 -15.69 6.97
C TRP A 172 -2.48 -16.23 7.35
N SER A 173 -2.22 -17.51 7.06
CA SER A 173 -0.94 -18.15 7.39
C SER A 173 0.23 -17.49 6.66
N SER A 174 0.10 -17.23 5.36
CA SER A 174 1.17 -16.61 4.58
C SER A 174 1.40 -15.15 4.97
N ALA A 175 0.34 -14.41 5.34
CA ALA A 175 0.46 -13.05 5.90
C ALA A 175 1.21 -13.05 7.24
N LEU A 176 0.94 -14.03 8.11
CA LEU A 176 1.69 -14.21 9.35
C LEU A 176 3.17 -14.56 9.07
N ASP A 177 3.44 -15.43 8.10
CA ASP A 177 4.81 -15.75 7.67
C ASP A 177 5.56 -14.54 7.10
N VAL A 178 4.88 -13.64 6.41
CA VAL A 178 5.46 -12.36 5.98
C VAL A 178 5.91 -11.54 7.18
N MET A 179 5.10 -11.46 8.24
CA MET A 179 5.48 -10.71 9.43
C MET A 179 6.57 -11.39 10.25
N ASN A 180 6.56 -12.73 10.33
CA ASN A 180 7.62 -13.53 10.96
C ASN A 180 8.97 -13.32 10.25
N GLY A 181 8.97 -13.32 8.92
CA GLY A 181 10.19 -13.22 8.12
C GLY A 181 10.72 -11.80 7.89
N ASN A 182 10.03 -10.76 8.37
CA ASN A 182 10.42 -9.37 8.14
C ASN A 182 10.45 -8.58 9.46
N GLU A 183 11.51 -8.76 10.23
CA GLU A 183 11.79 -7.93 11.43
C GLU A 183 11.85 -6.44 11.10
N GLN A 184 12.23 -6.08 9.88
CA GLN A 184 12.31 -4.69 9.40
C GLN A 184 10.96 -4.05 9.05
N LEU A 185 9.84 -4.81 9.09
CA LEU A 185 8.51 -4.22 9.19
C LEU A 185 8.36 -3.59 10.59
N CYS A 186 9.21 -2.62 10.93
CA CYS A 186 9.21 -1.88 12.18
C CYS A 186 8.28 -0.68 12.05
N GLY A 187 7.53 -0.40 13.11
CA GLY A 187 6.69 0.79 13.15
C GLY A 187 5.63 0.68 14.23
N SER A 188 4.99 1.81 14.48
CA SER A 188 3.98 1.99 15.52
C SER A 188 2.71 1.14 15.36
N TRP A 189 2.64 0.26 14.38
CA TRP A 189 1.50 -0.63 14.13
C TRP A 189 1.87 -2.12 14.14
N ARG A 190 3.16 -2.46 14.05
CA ARG A 190 3.65 -3.83 13.78
C ARG A 190 3.10 -4.82 14.77
N ASP A 191 3.34 -4.60 16.06
CA ASP A 191 3.02 -5.56 17.11
C ASP A 191 1.52 -5.79 17.23
N HIS A 192 0.74 -4.74 17.02
CA HIS A 192 -0.72 -4.82 17.03
C HIS A 192 -1.28 -5.57 15.81
N ALA A 193 -0.69 -5.36 14.62
CA ALA A 193 -1.03 -6.11 13.42
C ALA A 193 -0.60 -7.58 13.55
N TYR A 194 0.58 -7.83 14.10
CA TYR A 194 1.10 -9.17 14.38
C TYR A 194 0.19 -9.91 15.35
N PHE A 195 -0.18 -9.27 16.47
CA PHE A 195 -1.12 -9.84 17.44
C PHE A 195 -2.42 -10.28 16.76
N CYS A 196 -3.01 -9.39 15.95
CA CYS A 196 -4.27 -9.67 15.28
C CYS A 196 -4.13 -10.83 14.27
N LEU A 197 -2.97 -10.98 13.60
CA LEU A 197 -2.69 -12.06 12.66
C LEU A 197 -2.49 -13.37 13.39
N LEU A 198 -1.70 -13.34 14.47
CA LEU A 198 -1.44 -14.48 15.32
C LEU A 198 -2.74 -15.02 15.94
N GLU A 199 -3.63 -14.14 16.40
CA GLU A 199 -4.97 -14.50 16.90
C GLU A 199 -5.82 -15.15 15.80
N GLN A 200 -5.69 -14.66 14.57
CA GLN A 200 -6.50 -15.15 13.45
C GLN A 200 -6.03 -16.52 12.95
N VAL A 201 -4.73 -16.80 12.98
CA VAL A 201 -4.13 -18.07 12.51
C VAL A 201 -4.14 -19.14 13.62
N HIS A 202 -3.76 -18.78 14.84
CA HIS A 202 -3.50 -19.72 15.93
C HIS A 202 -4.46 -19.57 17.13
N GLY A 203 -5.38 -18.62 17.08
CA GLY A 203 -6.31 -18.35 18.15
C GLY A 203 -5.77 -17.40 19.22
N ARG A 204 -6.70 -16.90 20.05
CA ARG A 204 -6.42 -15.84 21.03
C ARG A 204 -5.44 -16.26 22.11
N GLU A 205 -5.47 -17.51 22.56
CA GLU A 205 -4.56 -18.01 23.60
C GLU A 205 -3.09 -17.88 23.18
N VAL A 206 -2.77 -18.30 21.95
CA VAL A 206 -1.42 -18.19 21.39
C VAL A 206 -1.00 -16.73 21.23
N ALA A 207 -1.92 -15.87 20.75
CA ALA A 207 -1.65 -14.44 20.63
C ALA A 207 -1.38 -13.76 21.97
N CYS A 208 -2.16 -14.10 22.99
CA CYS A 208 -2.00 -13.58 24.33
C CYS A 208 -0.75 -14.09 25.05
N LYS A 209 -0.39 -15.36 24.82
CA LYS A 209 0.89 -15.89 25.29
C LYS A 209 2.07 -15.11 24.68
N TRP A 210 2.07 -14.97 23.35
CA TRP A 210 3.12 -14.23 22.64
C TRP A 210 3.31 -12.82 23.18
N VAL A 211 2.24 -12.04 23.35
CA VAL A 211 2.37 -10.66 23.84
C VAL A 211 2.73 -10.61 25.33
N GLY A 212 2.32 -11.61 26.12
CA GLY A 212 2.68 -11.74 27.53
C GLY A 212 4.17 -11.99 27.76
N ASP A 213 4.85 -12.60 26.79
CA ASP A 213 6.29 -12.89 26.85
C ASP A 213 7.16 -11.69 26.39
N ILE A 214 6.56 -10.59 25.90
CA ILE A 214 7.31 -9.41 25.45
C ILE A 214 7.69 -8.53 26.64
N ASP A 215 9.01 -8.33 26.82
CA ASP A 215 9.56 -7.27 27.66
C ASP A 215 9.84 -6.01 26.81
N ALA A 216 8.98 -5.00 26.96
CA ALA A 216 9.10 -3.72 26.27
C ALA A 216 9.95 -2.69 27.06
N THR A 217 10.71 -3.12 28.08
CA THR A 217 11.57 -2.23 28.86
C THR A 217 12.60 -1.53 27.96
N GLY A 218 12.67 -0.20 28.06
CA GLY A 218 13.58 0.62 27.26
C GLY A 218 13.13 0.90 25.82
N TRP A 219 11.94 0.43 25.42
CA TRP A 219 11.38 0.75 24.11
C TRP A 219 10.85 2.20 24.06
N PRO A 220 10.73 2.80 22.87
CA PRO A 220 10.00 4.06 22.71
C PRO A 220 8.59 3.99 23.31
N GLU A 221 8.16 5.04 24.01
CA GLU A 221 6.93 5.06 24.81
C GLU A 221 5.70 4.54 24.06
N PHE A 222 5.47 5.01 22.83
CA PHE A 222 4.31 4.59 22.03
C PHE A 222 4.36 3.12 21.61
N LEU A 223 5.56 2.54 21.45
CA LEU A 223 5.74 1.11 21.17
C LEU A 223 5.51 0.28 22.43
N ALA A 224 6.10 0.69 23.55
CA ALA A 224 5.88 0.04 24.84
C ALA A 224 4.39 0.05 25.24
N ALA A 225 3.70 1.17 25.01
CA ALA A 225 2.29 1.32 25.31
C ALA A 225 1.39 0.39 24.48
N GLN A 226 1.78 0.01 23.25
CA GLN A 226 1.04 -0.98 22.46
C GLN A 226 1.08 -2.35 23.14
N VAL A 227 2.27 -2.79 23.53
CA VAL A 227 2.45 -4.06 24.24
C VAL A 227 1.68 -4.05 25.55
N GLU A 228 1.79 -2.97 26.33
CA GLU A 228 1.04 -2.78 27.58
C GLU A 228 -0.47 -2.85 27.37
N TYR A 229 -0.99 -2.17 26.34
CA TYR A 229 -2.42 -2.22 26.01
C TYR A 229 -2.87 -3.62 25.66
N LEU A 230 -2.12 -4.34 24.81
CA LEU A 230 -2.46 -5.70 24.43
C LEU A 230 -2.42 -6.66 25.64
N GLN A 231 -1.41 -6.54 26.51
CA GLN A 231 -1.29 -7.34 27.72
C GLN A 231 -2.45 -7.06 28.70
N LEU A 232 -2.72 -5.79 29.03
CA LEU A 232 -3.65 -5.44 30.09
C LEU A 232 -5.11 -5.38 29.61
N GLN A 233 -5.38 -4.74 28.48
CA GLN A 233 -6.74 -4.44 28.03
C GLN A 233 -7.30 -5.53 27.11
N VAL A 234 -6.46 -6.17 26.30
CA VAL A 234 -6.92 -7.22 25.38
C VAL A 234 -6.81 -8.59 26.05
N CYS A 235 -5.66 -8.95 26.59
CA CYS A 235 -5.41 -10.28 27.15
C CYS A 235 -5.75 -10.42 28.63
N GLY A 236 -5.61 -9.35 29.42
CA GLY A 236 -5.94 -9.32 30.84
C GLY A 236 -7.43 -9.32 31.17
N GLY A 237 -8.30 -9.15 30.18
CA GLY A 237 -9.77 -9.02 30.32
C GLY A 237 -10.55 -10.31 30.57
N GLY A 238 -10.00 -11.21 31.39
CA GLY A 238 -10.64 -12.42 31.89
C GLY A 238 -10.89 -12.36 33.40
N SER A 239 -11.38 -11.23 33.92
CA SER A 239 -11.98 -11.13 35.26
C SER A 239 -12.70 -9.78 35.45
N VAL A 240 -13.95 -9.71 35.02
CA VAL A 240 -15.05 -9.01 35.73
C VAL A 240 -16.28 -9.89 35.63
#